data_AF-A0A258HSP8-F1
#
_entry.id   AF-A0A258HSP8-F1
#
_cell.length_a   1.000
_cell.length_b   1.000
_cell.length_c   1.000
_cell.angle_alpha   90.00
_cell.angle_beta   90.00
_cell.angle_gamma   90.00
#
_symmetry.space_group_name_H-M   'P 1'
#
loop_
_entity.id
_entity.type
_entity.pdbx_description
1 polymer ?
#
loop_
_entity_poly.entity_id
_entity_poly.type
_entity_poly.pdbx_seq_one_letter_code
_entity_poly.pdbx_strand_id
1 'polypeptide(L)' 'MRLLLVEDDAELGRRLSERLRGAGFAVDLARDSAEAEDWPDLDKMGAI' A
#
# COMPACT_ATOMS: atom_id res chain seq x y z
N MET A 1 -5.14 0.90 -11.61
CA MET A 1 -5.55 0.19 -10.39
C MET A 1 -4.77 0.75 -9.22
N ARG A 2 -5.42 0.89 -8.06
CA ARG A 2 -4.84 1.45 -6.84
C ARG A 2 -4.72 0.34 -5.79
N LEU A 3 -3.56 0.24 -5.17
CA LEU A 3 -3.20 -0.80 -4.19
C LEU A 3 -2.82 -0.12 -2.88
N LEU A 4 -3.31 -0.65 -1.77
CA LEU A 4 -2.84 -0.28 -0.45
C LEU A 4 -1.86 -1.36 0.00
N LEU A 5 -0.61 -0.97 0.22
CA LEU A 5 0.44 -1.84 0.70
C LEU A 5 0.59 -1.62 2.21
N VAL A 6 0.20 -2.61 3.00
CA VAL A 6 0.34 -2.58 4.46
C VAL A 6 1.60 -3.35 4.83
N GLU A 7 2.65 -2.63 5.23
CA GLU A 7 3.96 -3.21 5.53
C GLU A 7 4.54 -2.58 6.79
N ASP A 8 4.85 -3.41 7.79
CA ASP A 8 5.46 -2.98 9.04
C ASP A 8 6.95 -2.61 8.87
N ASP A 9 7.62 -3.23 7.89
CA ASP A 9 8.99 -2.91 7.53
C ASP A 9 9.07 -1.76 6.50
N ALA A 10 9.63 -0.63 6.93
CA ALA A 10 9.76 0.57 6.11
C ALA A 10 10.72 0.40 4.90
N GLU A 11 11.72 -0.47 4.98
CA GLU A 11 12.63 -0.74 3.85
C GLU A 11 11.94 -1.63 2.82
N LEU A 12 11.23 -2.67 3.27
CA LEU A 12 10.48 -3.58 2.43
C LEU A 12 9.33 -2.85 1.71
N GLY A 13 8.50 -2.12 2.46
CA GLY A 13 7.37 -1.36 1.93
C GLY A 13 7.80 -0.31 0.91
N ARG A 14 8.95 0.34 1.14
CA ARG A 14 9.52 1.27 0.16
C ARG A 14 9.95 0.55 -1.12
N ARG A 15 10.67 -0.57 -1.03
CA ARG A 15 11.09 -1.34 -2.22
C ARG A 15 9.91 -1.90 -3.01
N LEU A 16 8.88 -2.43 -2.34
CA LEU A 16 7.69 -2.95 -2.99
C LEU A 16 6.89 -1.82 -3.67
N SER A 17 6.65 -0.72 -2.97
CA SER A 17 5.92 0.43 -3.52
C SER A 17 6.64 1.04 -4.72
N GLU A 18 7.98 1.17 -4.69
CA GLU A 18 8.77 1.62 -5.84
C GLU A 18 8.61 0.68 -7.05
N ARG A 19 8.66 -0.64 -6.85
CA ARG A 19 8.48 -1.63 -7.92
C ARG A 19 7.06 -1.61 -8.50
N LEU A 20 6.04 -1.57 -7.66
CA LEU A 20 4.64 -1.55 -8.07
C LEU A 20 4.27 -0.24 -8.77
N ARG A 21 4.80 0.90 -8.31
CA ARG A 21 4.68 2.18 -9.01
C ARG A 21 5.37 2.15 -10.37
N GLY A 22 6.55 1.53 -10.46
CA GLY A 22 7.26 1.31 -11.73
C GLY A 22 6.48 0.44 -12.72
N ALA A 23 5.62 -0.45 -12.24
CA ALA A 23 4.72 -1.26 -13.05
C ALA A 23 3.40 -0.55 -13.44
N GLY A 24 3.24 0.73 -13.05
CA GLY A 24 2.06 1.54 -13.40
C GLY A 24 0.89 1.45 -12.42
N PHE A 25 1.11 0.90 -11.22
CA PHE A 25 0.10 0.90 -10.15
C PHE A 25 0.23 2.14 -9.27
N ALA A 26 -0.92 2.68 -8.86
CA ALA A 26 -0.95 3.69 -7.81
C ALA A 26 -0.87 2.97 -6.46
N VAL A 27 0.26 3.11 -5.74
CA VAL A 27 0.46 2.43 -4.44
C VAL A 27 0.52 3.44 -3.31
N ASP A 28 -0.33 3.24 -2.32
CA ASP A 28 -0.31 3.91 -1.02
C ASP A 28 0.29 2.94 0.02
N LEU A 29 1.05 3.46 0.99
CA LEU A 29 1.75 2.67 2.00
C LEU A 29 1.15 2.94 3.38
N ALA A 30 0.72 1.90 4.07
CA ALA A 30 0.34 1.93 5.48
C ALA A 30 1.38 1.14 6.30
N ARG A 31 1.73 1.60 7.50
CA ARG A 31 2.70 0.92 8.37
C ARG A 31 2.09 -0.08 9.32
N ASP A 32 0.77 -0.01 9.52
CA ASP A 32 0.04 -0.91 10.37
C ASP A 32 -1.44 -0.99 9.94
N SER A 33 -2.14 -1.98 10.48
CA SER A 33 -3.57 -2.18 10.18
C SER A 33 -4.44 -1.02 10.66
N ALA A 34 -4.04 -0.28 11.69
CA ALA A 34 -4.85 0.85 12.19
C ALA A 34 -4.76 2.05 11.23
N GLU A 35 -3.58 2.31 10.66
CA GLU A 35 -3.37 3.29 9.60
C GLU A 35 -4.11 2.86 8.33
N ALA A 36 -4.12 1.56 8.02
CA ALA A 36 -4.86 0.99 6.88
C ALA A 36 -6.38 1.14 7.01
N GLU A 37 -6.94 0.94 8.20
CA GLU A 37 -8.37 1.08 8.49
C GLU A 37 -8.87 2.54 8.40
N ASP A 38 -8.00 3.53 8.59
CA ASP A 38 -8.36 4.95 8.46
C ASP A 38 -8.50 5.40 6.99
N TRP A 39 -8.07 4.58 6.01
CA TRP A 39 -8.20 4.93 4.60
C TRP A 39 -9.65 4.80 4.10
N PRO A 40 -10.28 5.91 3.63
CA PRO A 40 -11.72 5.98 3.35
C PRO A 40 -12.21 5.16 2.14
N ASP A 41 -11.32 4.45 1.44
CA ASP A 41 -11.62 3.64 0.26
C ASP A 41 -10.99 2.25 0.33
N LEU A 42 -10.72 1.72 1.53
CA LEU A 42 -10.13 0.39 1.72
C LEU A 42 -10.89 -0.72 0.97
N ASP A 43 -12.22 -0.63 0.92
CA ASP A 43 -13.12 -1.56 0.20
C ASP A 43 -12.91 -1.56 -1.34
N LYS A 44 -12.28 -0.52 -1.89
CA LYS A 44 -11.98 -0.38 -3.33
C LYS A 44 -10.51 -0.67 -3.65
N MET A 45 -9.68 -0.94 -2.64
CA MET A 45 -8.26 -1.19 -2.79
C MET A 45 -7.98 -2.69 -2.70
N GLY A 46 -7.19 -3.21 -3.64
CA GLY A 46 -6.66 -4.56 -3.50
C GLY A 46 -5.64 -4.57 -2.38
N ALA A 47 -5.96 -5.24 -1.27
CA ALA A 47 -5.00 -5.57 -0.22
C ALA A 47 -4.19 -6.80 -0.69
N ILE A 48 -2.88 -6.67 -0.71
CA ILE A 48 -1.93 -7.76 -1.01
C ILE A 48 -0.93 -7.81 0.13
#